data_AF-A0A2N6ACM4-F1
#
_entry.id   AF-A0A2N6ACM4-F1
#
_cell.length_a   1.000
_cell.length_b   1.000
_cell.length_c   1.000
_cell.angle_alpha   90.00
_cell.angle_beta   90.00
_cell.angle_gamma   90.00
#
_symmetry.space_group_name_H-M   'P 1'
#
loop_
_entity.id
_entity.type
_entity.pdbx_description
1 polymer ?
#
loop_
_entity_poly.entity_id
_entity_poly.type
_entity_poly.pdbx_seq_one_letter_code
_entity_poly.pdbx_strand_id
1 'polypeptide(L)'
;MKKIITILFLVVFLTGCGYTVEVTEPSHNTNGVELSDTETMVVGIWTEEMETGGMRIFNIRTDHTWEMQSQRNGDYSVEETGEWEYGVNGFTLMTDQSYIYGDYMVKEVGNKTLELTNLDNDSVVIWKQMMQ
;
A
#
# COMPACT_ATOMS: atom_id res chain seq x y z
N MET A 1 31.21 9.65 -10.83
CA MET A 1 31.47 10.28 -9.51
C MET A 1 30.62 11.54 -9.41
N LYS A 2 29.45 11.47 -8.75
CA LYS A 2 28.60 12.65 -8.51
C LYS A 2 28.68 12.98 -7.02
N LYS A 3 28.96 14.25 -6.72
CA LYS A 3 29.15 14.78 -5.36
C LYS A 3 27.79 14.83 -4.63
N ILE A 4 27.73 14.27 -3.44
CA ILE A 4 26.55 14.34 -2.55
C ILE A 4 26.68 15.64 -1.74
N ILE A 5 25.63 16.46 -1.76
CA ILE A 5 25.50 17.64 -0.89
C ILE A 5 24.67 17.20 0.31
N THR A 6 25.29 17.16 1.49
CA THR A 6 24.62 16.91 2.76
C THR A 6 23.96 18.19 3.24
N ILE A 7 22.64 18.20 3.39
CA ILE A 7 21.90 19.31 4.01
C ILE A 7 21.46 18.82 5.40
N LEU A 8 22.08 19.38 6.45
CA LEU A 8 21.60 19.22 7.83
C LEU A 8 20.43 20.17 8.04
N PHE A 9 19.26 19.65 8.38
CA PHE A 9 18.14 20.46 8.86
C PHE A 9 18.26 20.61 10.38
N LEU A 10 18.52 21.84 10.83
CA LEU A 10 18.50 22.22 12.23
C LEU A 10 17.11 22.78 12.55
N VAL A 11 16.27 22.03 13.25
CA VAL A 11 15.00 22.54 13.76
C VAL A 11 15.24 23.02 15.20
N VAL A 12 15.22 24.35 15.40
CA VAL A 12 15.34 24.97 16.72
C VAL A 12 13.96 25.43 17.17
N PHE A 13 13.37 24.73 18.14
CA PHE A 13 12.20 25.22 18.84
C PHE A 13 12.63 26.20 19.95
N LEU A 14 12.12 27.43 19.90
CA LEU A 14 12.28 28.41 20.97
C LEU A 14 11.12 28.26 21.97
N THR A 15 11.31 27.41 22.97
CA THR A 15 10.56 27.49 24.22
C THR A 15 11.53 27.75 25.36
N GLY A 16 11.19 28.76 26.17
CA GLY A 16 12.02 29.17 27.30
C GLY A 16 12.26 28.01 28.27
N CYS A 17 13.52 27.92 28.73
CA CYS A 17 14.11 26.93 29.66
C CYS A 17 14.59 25.61 29.05
N GLY A 18 15.92 25.53 28.85
CA GLY A 18 16.70 24.29 28.77
C GLY A 18 16.71 23.61 27.41
N TYR A 19 17.85 23.61 26.72
CA TYR A 19 18.03 22.84 25.49
C TYR A 19 18.34 21.39 25.82
N THR A 20 17.42 20.48 25.49
CA THR A 20 17.75 19.07 25.29
C THR A 20 17.97 18.88 23.80
N VAL A 21 19.19 18.47 23.40
CA VAL A 21 19.46 18.09 22.01
C VAL A 21 19.04 16.64 21.86
N GLU A 22 17.89 16.39 21.24
CA GLU A 22 17.55 15.05 20.78
C GLU A 22 18.30 14.79 19.47
N VAL A 23 19.28 13.88 19.52
CA VAL A 23 19.94 13.35 18.33
C VAL A 23 19.02 12.26 17.79
N THR A 24 18.15 12.60 16.84
CA THR A 24 17.44 11.58 16.06
C THR A 24 18.46 10.94 15.13
N GLU A 25 18.75 9.65 15.34
CA GLU A 25 19.63 8.90 14.45
C GLU A 25 19.02 8.84 13.04
N PRO A 26 19.83 9.00 11.98
CA PRO A 26 19.31 8.91 10.62
C PRO A 26 18.91 7.46 10.32
N SER A 27 17.61 7.26 10.15
CA SER A 27 17.00 6.04 9.65
C SER A 27 17.66 5.62 8.33
N HIS A 28 18.01 4.33 8.24
CA HIS A 28 18.72 3.72 7.14
C HIS A 28 18.02 3.93 5.79
N ASN A 29 18.75 4.53 4.85
CA ASN A 29 18.49 4.49 3.42
C ASN A 29 18.51 3.04 2.90
N THR A 30 17.34 2.48 2.69
CA THR A 30 17.05 1.79 1.42
C THR A 30 16.38 2.81 0.50
N ASN A 31 16.43 2.64 -0.82
CA ASN A 31 15.67 3.46 -1.77
C ASN A 31 14.13 3.20 -1.64
N GLY A 32 13.62 3.13 -0.42
CA GLY A 32 12.25 2.87 -0.08
C GLY A 32 11.48 4.17 -0.07
N VAL A 33 10.39 4.19 -0.82
CA VAL A 33 9.28 5.10 -0.54
C VAL A 33 8.91 4.88 0.93
N GLU A 34 9.02 5.94 1.74
CA GLU A 34 8.54 5.91 3.13
C GLU A 34 7.02 6.02 3.09
N LEU A 35 6.34 4.93 3.41
CA LEU A 35 4.88 4.87 3.46
C LEU A 35 4.40 5.36 4.83
N SER A 36 3.27 6.06 4.85
CA SER A 36 2.53 6.33 6.07
C SER A 36 2.03 5.04 6.73
N ASP A 37 1.65 5.12 8.02
CA ASP A 37 1.04 3.99 8.73
C ASP A 37 -0.20 3.47 7.99
N THR A 38 -0.97 4.37 7.38
CA THR A 38 -2.18 4.02 6.63
C THR A 38 -1.86 3.34 5.30
N GLU A 39 -0.85 3.81 4.57
CA GLU A 39 -0.36 3.15 3.34
C GLU A 39 0.25 1.78 3.63
N THR A 40 0.88 1.62 4.78
CA THR A 40 1.45 0.32 5.19
C THR A 40 0.36 -0.75 5.36
N MET A 41 -0.88 -0.35 5.68
CA MET A 41 -2.01 -1.27 5.80
C MET A 41 -2.55 -1.79 4.46
N VAL A 42 -2.34 -1.08 3.35
CA VAL A 42 -2.78 -1.54 2.01
C VAL A 42 -1.78 -2.50 1.37
N VAL A 43 -0.50 -2.36 1.71
CA VAL A 43 0.59 -3.14 1.12
C VAL A 43 0.50 -4.59 1.59
N GLY A 44 0.49 -5.51 0.63
CA GLY A 44 0.41 -6.92 0.94
C GLY A 44 -0.09 -7.78 -0.20
N ILE A 45 -0.22 -9.07 0.11
CA ILE A 45 -0.83 -10.06 -0.77
C ILE A 45 -2.26 -10.28 -0.27
N TRP A 46 -3.20 -9.98 -1.14
CA TRP A 46 -4.61 -10.15 -0.93
C TRP A 46 -5.14 -11.27 -1.81
N THR A 47 -6.20 -11.93 -1.36
CA THR A 47 -6.80 -13.05 -2.10
C THR A 47 -8.31 -12.95 -2.15
N GLU A 48 -8.88 -13.39 -3.27
CA GLU A 48 -10.31 -13.56 -3.48
C GLU A 48 -10.57 -15.00 -3.99
N GLU A 49 -11.51 -15.71 -3.37
CA GLU A 49 -12.00 -16.98 -3.91
C GLU A 49 -13.03 -16.69 -5.01
N MET A 50 -12.82 -17.24 -6.21
CA MET A 50 -13.74 -17.01 -7.33
C MET A 50 -14.93 -17.98 -7.28
N GLU A 51 -16.14 -17.50 -7.54
CA GLU A 51 -17.34 -18.36 -7.62
C GLU A 51 -17.21 -19.51 -8.63
N THR A 52 -16.44 -19.30 -9.70
CA THR A 52 -16.19 -20.30 -10.75
C THR A 52 -15.17 -21.37 -10.36
N GLY A 53 -14.68 -21.34 -9.13
CA GLY A 53 -13.50 -22.08 -8.70
C GLY A 53 -12.21 -21.37 -9.12
N GLY A 54 -11.17 -21.51 -8.29
CA GLY A 54 -9.90 -20.80 -8.42
C GLY A 54 -9.77 -19.65 -7.42
N MET A 55 -8.63 -18.96 -7.50
CA MET A 55 -8.27 -17.89 -6.59
C MET A 55 -7.69 -16.74 -7.40
N ARG A 56 -8.06 -15.51 -7.06
CA ARG A 56 -7.31 -14.34 -7.48
C ARG A 56 -6.35 -13.91 -6.39
N ILE A 57 -5.18 -13.49 -6.81
CA ILE A 57 -4.12 -12.97 -5.98
C ILE A 57 -3.88 -11.55 -6.41
N PHE A 58 -3.92 -10.64 -5.46
CA PHE A 58 -3.76 -9.22 -5.68
C PHE A 58 -2.62 -8.70 -4.82
N ASN A 59 -1.54 -8.27 -5.48
CA ASN A 59 -0.29 -7.90 -4.84
C ASN A 59 -0.11 -6.38 -4.91
N ILE A 60 -0.21 -5.70 -3.78
CA ILE A 60 0.02 -4.25 -3.63
C ILE A 60 1.40 -4.07 -3.03
N ARG A 61 2.27 -3.35 -3.73
CA ARG A 61 3.70 -3.22 -3.40
C ARG A 61 4.04 -1.85 -2.85
N THR A 62 5.15 -1.76 -2.14
CA THR A 62 5.64 -0.51 -1.52
C THR A 62 6.15 0.53 -2.53
N ASP A 63 6.35 0.13 -3.79
CA ASP A 63 6.80 1.01 -4.87
C ASP A 63 5.65 1.68 -5.64
N HIS A 64 4.44 1.71 -5.05
CA HIS A 64 3.21 2.21 -5.67
C HIS A 64 2.73 1.41 -6.88
N THR A 65 3.20 0.19 -7.08
CA THR A 65 2.69 -0.71 -8.12
C THR A 65 1.78 -1.79 -7.56
N TRP A 66 0.93 -2.35 -8.41
CA TRP A 66 0.13 -3.53 -8.09
C TRP A 66 0.02 -4.50 -9.27
N GLU A 67 -0.33 -5.75 -8.96
CA GLU A 67 -0.57 -6.80 -9.95
C GLU A 67 -1.69 -7.72 -9.48
N MET A 68 -2.61 -8.03 -10.38
CA MET A 68 -3.66 -9.03 -10.19
C MET A 68 -3.37 -10.26 -11.03
N GLN A 69 -3.43 -11.42 -10.39
CA GLN A 69 -3.24 -12.72 -11.01
C GLN A 69 -4.43 -13.62 -10.71
N SER A 70 -4.79 -14.50 -11.64
CA SER A 70 -5.65 -15.64 -11.33
C SER A 70 -4.87 -16.95 -11.32
N GLN A 71 -5.28 -17.82 -10.41
CA GLN A 71 -4.85 -19.20 -10.34
C GLN A 71 -6.02 -20.13 -10.65
N ARG A 72 -5.86 -20.97 -11.67
CA ARG A 72 -6.82 -22.03 -12.03
C ARG A 72 -6.07 -23.33 -12.30
N ASN A 73 -6.46 -24.41 -11.63
CA ASN A 73 -5.86 -25.74 -11.79
C ASN A 73 -4.32 -25.77 -11.59
N GLY A 74 -3.78 -24.85 -10.78
CA GLY A 74 -2.33 -24.72 -10.54
C GLY A 74 -1.60 -23.80 -11.51
N ASP A 75 -2.24 -23.39 -12.62
CA ASP A 75 -1.68 -22.43 -13.57
C ASP A 75 -1.98 -21.00 -13.14
N TYR A 76 -1.01 -20.11 -13.33
CA TYR A 76 -1.09 -18.69 -13.01
C TYR A 76 -1.14 -17.85 -14.28
N SER A 77 -2.01 -16.84 -14.30
CA SER A 77 -2.07 -15.82 -15.34
C SER A 77 -2.15 -14.44 -14.73
N VAL A 78 -1.34 -13.50 -15.21
CA VAL A 78 -1.52 -12.07 -14.91
C VAL A 78 -2.80 -11.61 -15.62
N GLU A 79 -3.70 -10.97 -14.87
CA GLU A 79 -4.95 -10.42 -15.38
C GLU A 79 -4.83 -8.91 -15.64
N GLU A 80 -4.20 -8.18 -14.73
CA GLU A 80 -4.11 -6.71 -14.79
C GLU A 80 -2.92 -6.21 -13.95
N THR A 81 -2.36 -5.06 -14.34
CA THR A 81 -1.27 -4.37 -13.64
C THR A 81 -1.53 -2.86 -13.59
N GLY A 82 -0.89 -2.19 -12.63
CA GLY A 82 -0.95 -0.74 -12.58
C GLY A 82 -0.27 -0.11 -11.38
N GLU A 83 -0.69 1.12 -11.10
CA GLU A 83 -0.20 1.96 -10.02
C GLU A 83 -1.31 2.24 -9.00
N TRP A 84 -0.93 2.60 -7.77
CA TRP A 84 -1.87 2.96 -6.73
C TRP A 84 -1.48 4.25 -6.02
N GLU A 85 -2.48 4.94 -5.50
CA GLU A 85 -2.30 6.13 -4.67
C GLU A 85 -3.17 6.05 -3.41
N TYR A 86 -2.69 6.65 -2.31
CA TYR A 86 -3.47 6.81 -1.09
C TYR A 86 -3.75 8.30 -0.86
N GLY A 87 -4.99 8.68 -1.10
CA GLY A 87 -5.46 10.06 -1.02
C GLY A 87 -6.35 10.33 0.18
N VAL A 88 -6.87 11.55 0.24
CA VAL A 88 -7.87 11.96 1.24
C VAL A 88 -9.16 11.15 1.17
N ASN A 89 -9.44 10.54 0.02
CA ASN A 89 -10.64 9.74 -0.23
C ASN A 89 -10.41 8.23 -0.07
N GLY A 90 -9.19 7.80 0.27
CA GLY A 90 -8.84 6.39 0.45
C GLY A 90 -7.82 5.88 -0.55
N PHE A 91 -7.92 4.60 -0.87
CA PHE A 91 -6.98 3.85 -1.70
C PHE A 91 -7.51 3.75 -3.13
N THR A 92 -6.81 4.32 -4.10
CA THR A 92 -7.22 4.34 -5.51
C THR A 92 -6.28 3.48 -6.34
N LEU A 93 -6.85 2.60 -7.15
CA LEU A 93 -6.14 1.77 -8.12
C LEU A 93 -6.27 2.35 -9.52
N MET A 94 -5.15 2.47 -10.22
CA MET A 94 -5.07 2.89 -11.61
C MET A 94 -4.41 1.79 -12.42
N THR A 95 -4.88 1.52 -13.63
CA THR A 95 -4.22 0.55 -14.53
C THR A 95 -3.08 1.20 -15.31
N ASP A 96 -2.25 0.38 -15.96
CA ASP A 96 -1.20 0.87 -16.87
C ASP A 96 -1.74 1.75 -18.02
N GLN A 97 -3.04 1.62 -18.34
CA GLN A 97 -3.73 2.46 -19.32
C GLN A 97 -4.26 3.78 -18.73
N SER A 98 -3.90 4.09 -17.48
CA SER A 98 -4.24 5.32 -16.76
C SER A 98 -5.74 5.56 -16.58
N TYR A 99 -6.54 4.49 -16.47
CA TYR A 99 -7.93 4.59 -15.98
C TYR A 99 -8.01 4.14 -14.52
N ILE A 100 -8.96 4.73 -13.79
CA ILE A 100 -9.29 4.31 -12.42
C ILE A 100 -9.92 2.92 -12.50
N TYR A 101 -9.23 1.94 -11.94
CA TYR A 101 -9.74 0.58 -11.76
C TYR A 101 -10.78 0.55 -10.64
N GLY A 102 -10.54 1.30 -9.57
CA GLY A 102 -11.53 1.55 -8.52
C GLY A 102 -10.96 2.26 -7.30
N ASP A 103 -11.87 2.83 -6.51
CA ASP A 103 -11.58 3.37 -5.19
C ASP A 103 -11.96 2.38 -4.10
N TYR A 104 -11.14 2.29 -3.05
CA TYR A 104 -11.23 1.25 -2.04
C TYR A 104 -10.96 1.79 -0.63
N MET A 105 -11.51 1.06 0.34
CA MET A 105 -11.23 1.25 1.77
C MET A 105 -10.73 -0.05 2.37
N VAL A 106 -9.65 0.01 3.15
CA VAL A 106 -9.19 -1.09 4.00
C VAL A 106 -9.96 -1.08 5.32
N LYS A 107 -10.49 -2.23 5.72
CA LYS A 107 -11.15 -2.42 7.01
C LYS A 107 -10.61 -3.67 7.69
N GLU A 108 -10.42 -3.61 9.00
CA GLU A 108 -10.19 -4.80 9.81
C GLU A 108 -11.52 -5.49 10.09
N VAL A 109 -11.59 -6.79 9.81
CA VAL A 109 -12.76 -7.63 10.00
C VAL A 109 -12.36 -8.87 10.80
N GLY A 110 -12.91 -9.00 12.01
CA GLY A 110 -12.48 -10.04 12.94
C GLY A 110 -11.09 -9.76 13.51
N ASN A 111 -10.44 -10.78 14.08
CA ASN A 111 -9.23 -10.56 14.89
C ASN A 111 -7.92 -10.56 14.08
N LYS A 112 -7.94 -10.90 12.78
CA LYS A 112 -6.73 -11.09 11.94
C LYS A 112 -6.97 -10.96 10.43
N THR A 113 -8.10 -10.41 9.99
CA THR A 113 -8.40 -10.31 8.56
C THR A 113 -8.58 -8.86 8.18
N LEU A 114 -7.92 -8.43 7.11
CA LEU A 114 -8.23 -7.16 6.46
C LEU A 114 -9.10 -7.42 5.23
N GLU A 115 -10.00 -6.50 4.95
CA GLU A 115 -10.85 -6.48 3.77
C GLU A 115 -10.65 -5.18 2.98
N LEU A 116 -10.39 -5.27 1.67
CA LEU A 116 -10.50 -4.14 0.76
C LEU A 116 -11.91 -4.11 0.19
N THR A 117 -12.65 -3.03 0.47
CA THR A 117 -14.02 -2.81 -0.02
C THR A 117 -14.01 -1.73 -1.08
N ASN A 118 -14.53 -2.02 -2.28
CA ASN A 118 -14.71 -1.03 -3.35
C ASN A 118 -15.79 0.01 -2.94
N LEU A 119 -15.55 1.28 -3.22
CA LEU A 119 -16.41 2.42 -2.82
C LEU A 119 -17.45 2.81 -3.88
N ASP A 120 -17.24 2.44 -5.15
CA ASP A 120 -18.02 2.91 -6.29
C ASP A 120 -19.11 1.93 -6.76
N ASN A 121 -19.16 0.72 -6.19
CA ASN A 121 -20.07 -0.32 -6.69
C ASN A 121 -20.64 -1.22 -5.59
N ASP A 122 -21.92 -1.58 -5.71
CA ASP A 122 -22.60 -2.61 -4.89
C ASP A 122 -22.00 -4.02 -5.08
N SER A 123 -21.03 -4.17 -5.98
CA SER A 123 -20.25 -5.39 -6.18
C SER A 123 -19.13 -5.45 -5.14
N VAL A 124 -19.42 -6.23 -4.11
CA VAL A 124 -18.54 -6.50 -2.96
C VAL A 124 -17.43 -7.46 -3.39
N VAL A 125 -16.45 -6.97 -4.16
CA VAL A 125 -15.17 -7.67 -4.32
C VAL A 125 -14.42 -7.50 -3.00
N ILE A 126 -14.50 -8.52 -2.13
CA ILE A 126 -13.79 -8.54 -0.86
C ILE A 126 -12.45 -9.23 -1.08
N TRP A 127 -11.42 -8.42 -1.25
CA TRP A 127 -10.06 -8.96 -1.12
C TRP A 127 -9.74 -9.16 0.34
N LYS A 128 -9.24 -10.34 0.70
CA LYS A 128 -8.87 -10.67 2.08
C LYS A 128 -7.37 -10.80 2.23
N GLN A 129 -6.84 -10.22 3.29
CA GLN A 129 -5.47 -10.44 3.74
C GLN A 129 -5.49 -11.01 5.14
N MET A 130 -4.75 -12.11 5.34
CA MET A 130 -4.56 -12.71 6.67
C MET A 130 -3.36 -12.05 7.34
N MET A 131 -3.58 -11.37 8.45
CA MET A 131 -2.53 -10.82 9.30
C MET A 131 -1.86 -11.96 10.07
N GLN A 132 -0.53 -12.06 10.02
CA GLN A 132 0.24 -13.09 10.73
C GLN A 132 0.28 -12.82 12.24
#